data_AF-A0AAU1N5L5-F1
#
_entry.id   AF-A0AAU1N5L5-F1
#
_cell.length_a   1.000
_cell.length_b   1.000
_cell.length_c   1.000
_cell.angle_alpha   90.00
_cell.angle_beta   90.00
_cell.angle_gamma   90.00
#
_symmetry.space_group_name_H-M   'P 1'
#
loop_
_entity.id
_entity.type
_entity.pdbx_description
1 polymer ?
#
loop_
_entity_poly.entity_id
_entity_poly.type
_entity_poly.pdbx_seq_one_letter_code
_entity_poly.pdbx_strand_id
1 'polypeptide(L)'
;MADDRPVALDEYPVHQVPLSMKHVATGDRNAYDRCIFHLVDPTGEFLLILGLGVYPNLGVIDAYATLRVGDTLHAVRASDALRDDTRMELAVGPLRIQVERPLKDFVLTCEADPDDPGGLSYEIDWSAAFPALWEPHHTQRRGGRLTLEGRRFVQAGRCDGRLRIGGREVSLEGWTGTRDRSWGVRPVPGEEGGRLAEENRTEGFHWIWSPVRFDDRFLMVIVQEDADGYRTLNDATLVRDGHPDLQLGWPQADITYRTGTRHPESAVVHLTDPLSRKPMELGVEILASSPLAVGAGYPPADDWQHGTWRGRDWTDRRSYDLSDPAAHPLAAYGVIDHAARFTLDGQVGHGIFEHGSFGRHDPSGFTGYDSVAP
;
A
#
# COMPACT_ATOMS: atom_id res chain seq x y z
N MET A 1 11.29 -38.67 3.74
CA MET A 1 11.80 -37.36 3.28
C MET A 1 12.30 -36.62 4.51
N ALA A 2 13.54 -36.12 4.52
CA ALA A 2 14.10 -35.48 5.71
C ALA A 2 13.51 -34.07 5.95
N ASP A 3 13.02 -33.43 4.89
CA ASP A 3 12.59 -32.01 4.86
C ASP A 3 11.08 -31.79 5.08
N ASP A 4 10.32 -32.88 5.23
CA ASP A 4 8.88 -32.86 5.49
C ASP A 4 8.64 -33.22 6.96
N ARG A 5 8.80 -32.23 7.83
CA ARG A 5 8.63 -32.32 9.28
C ARG A 5 7.85 -31.11 9.79
N PRO A 6 7.10 -31.24 10.90
CA PRO A 6 6.49 -30.09 11.58
C PRO A 6 7.52 -29.00 11.89
N VAL A 7 7.07 -27.75 11.90
CA VAL A 7 7.86 -26.57 12.23
C VAL A 7 7.47 -26.03 13.60
N ALA A 8 8.30 -25.17 14.21
CA ALA A 8 8.04 -24.65 15.56
C ALA A 8 6.68 -23.94 15.72
N LEU A 9 6.14 -23.35 14.64
CA LEU A 9 4.81 -22.74 14.64
C LEU A 9 3.66 -23.74 14.81
N ASP A 10 3.88 -25.03 14.57
CA ASP A 10 2.86 -26.08 14.72
C ASP A 10 2.51 -26.39 16.19
N GLU A 11 3.29 -25.89 17.13
CA GLU A 11 3.06 -26.10 18.56
C GLU A 11 1.98 -25.18 19.14
N TYR A 12 1.53 -24.20 18.35
CA TYR A 12 0.49 -23.23 18.72
C TYR A 12 -0.85 -23.58 18.06
N PRO A 13 -1.99 -23.27 18.72
CA PRO A 13 -3.32 -23.55 18.18
C PRO A 13 -3.75 -22.50 17.13
N VAL A 14 -3.03 -22.43 16.02
CA VAL A 14 -3.17 -21.36 15.00
C VAL A 14 -3.52 -21.87 13.60
N HIS A 15 -3.59 -23.19 13.40
CA HIS A 15 -3.91 -23.79 12.11
C HIS A 15 -5.33 -23.47 11.66
N GLN A 16 -5.48 -23.00 10.42
CA GLN A 16 -6.79 -22.74 9.78
C GLN A 16 -7.24 -23.90 8.88
N VAL A 17 -6.31 -24.75 8.48
CA VAL A 17 -6.48 -25.94 7.62
C VAL A 17 -5.65 -27.09 8.19
N PRO A 18 -5.94 -28.37 7.88
CA PRO A 18 -5.20 -29.51 8.42
C PRO A 18 -3.83 -29.70 7.75
N LEU A 19 -2.99 -28.66 7.77
CA LEU A 19 -1.63 -28.61 7.22
C LEU A 19 -0.69 -27.98 8.27
N SER A 20 0.60 -28.32 8.23
CA SER A 20 1.63 -27.59 8.98
C SER A 20 1.63 -26.10 8.60
N MET A 21 2.00 -25.22 9.53
CA MET A 21 2.21 -23.78 9.32
C MET A 21 3.33 -23.45 8.31
N LYS A 22 4.10 -24.47 7.89
CA LYS A 22 4.99 -24.42 6.72
C LYS A 22 4.22 -24.17 5.41
N HIS A 23 2.98 -24.63 5.32
CA HIS A 23 2.19 -24.58 4.11
C HIS A 23 1.11 -23.51 4.16
N VAL A 24 0.87 -22.89 3.01
CA VAL A 24 -0.36 -22.12 2.77
C VAL A 24 -1.45 -23.05 2.23
N ALA A 25 -2.71 -22.70 2.47
CA ALA A 25 -3.86 -23.53 2.07
C ALA A 25 -4.02 -23.71 0.54
N THR A 26 -3.39 -22.84 -0.26
CA THR A 26 -3.44 -22.88 -1.72
C THR A 26 -2.07 -23.23 -2.30
N GLY A 27 -2.05 -24.03 -3.37
CA GLY A 27 -0.85 -24.28 -4.17
C GLY A 27 -0.54 -23.16 -5.17
N ASP A 28 -1.34 -22.08 -5.21
CA ASP A 28 -1.13 -20.98 -6.14
C ASP A 28 0.20 -20.27 -5.85
N ARG A 29 1.06 -20.15 -6.86
CA ARG A 29 2.37 -19.49 -6.74
C ARG A 29 2.26 -18.04 -6.25
N ASN A 30 1.12 -17.39 -6.50
CA ASN A 30 0.83 -16.00 -6.19
C ASN A 30 0.34 -15.81 -4.73
N ALA A 31 0.40 -16.87 -3.90
CA ALA A 31 0.11 -16.79 -2.48
C ALA A 31 1.07 -15.82 -1.77
N TYR A 32 0.52 -14.86 -1.04
CA TYR A 32 1.28 -13.82 -0.37
C TYR A 32 0.73 -13.47 1.01
N ASP A 33 1.59 -12.91 1.85
CA ASP A 33 1.25 -12.09 3.03
C ASP A 33 2.12 -10.83 2.95
N ARG A 34 1.51 -9.66 2.96
CA ARG A 34 2.18 -8.36 2.84
C ARG A 34 1.69 -7.41 3.91
N CYS A 35 2.60 -6.55 4.34
CA CYS A 35 2.27 -5.36 5.11
C CYS A 35 2.93 -4.14 4.48
N ILE A 36 2.29 -3.00 4.64
CA ILE A 36 2.77 -1.69 4.19
C ILE A 36 2.42 -0.67 5.28
N PHE A 37 3.30 0.31 5.43
CA PHE A 37 3.14 1.46 6.29
C PHE A 37 3.38 2.72 5.47
N HIS A 38 2.53 3.72 5.69
CA HIS A 38 2.68 5.07 5.17
C HIS A 38 2.92 6.01 6.32
N LEU A 39 3.91 6.86 6.19
CA LEU A 39 4.26 7.87 7.17
C LEU A 39 4.24 9.21 6.46
N VAL A 40 3.32 10.06 6.91
CA VAL A 40 2.93 11.30 6.24
C VAL A 40 3.35 12.48 7.11
N ASP A 41 4.26 13.27 6.55
CA ASP A 41 4.58 14.60 7.05
C ASP A 41 3.42 15.55 6.73
N PRO A 42 2.81 16.24 7.73
CA PRO A 42 1.73 17.19 7.49
C PRO A 42 2.14 18.39 6.63
N THR A 43 3.43 18.67 6.46
CA THR A 43 3.91 19.75 5.59
C THR A 43 4.03 19.35 4.12
N GLY A 44 4.08 18.05 3.82
CA GLY A 44 4.29 17.54 2.46
C GLY A 44 5.75 17.55 1.99
N GLU A 45 6.73 17.87 2.85
CA GLU A 45 8.15 17.76 2.48
C GLU A 45 8.51 16.28 2.27
N PHE A 46 7.98 15.39 3.13
CA PHE A 46 8.29 13.97 3.12
C PHE A 46 7.07 13.05 2.95
N LEU A 47 7.31 11.92 2.30
CA LEU A 47 6.42 10.76 2.33
C LEU A 47 7.29 9.50 2.40
N LEU A 48 7.19 8.78 3.51
CA LEU A 48 7.86 7.50 3.70
C LEU A 48 6.85 6.36 3.54
N ILE A 49 7.15 5.44 2.64
CA ILE A 49 6.35 4.24 2.40
C ILE A 49 7.27 3.05 2.55
N LEU A 50 6.89 2.07 3.36
CA LEU A 50 7.67 0.86 3.53
C LEU A 50 6.77 -0.35 3.55
N GLY A 51 7.28 -1.48 3.11
CA GLY A 51 6.52 -2.71 3.10
C GLY A 51 7.40 -3.93 3.13
N LEU A 52 6.81 -5.04 3.56
CA LEU A 52 7.44 -6.36 3.59
C LEU A 52 6.44 -7.38 3.07
N GLY A 53 6.92 -8.23 2.16
CA GLY A 53 6.14 -9.29 1.54
C GLY A 53 6.78 -10.66 1.76
N VAL A 54 5.92 -11.65 1.95
CA VAL A 54 6.26 -13.05 2.13
C VAL A 54 5.49 -13.86 1.11
N TYR A 55 6.19 -14.72 0.35
CA TYR A 55 5.65 -15.51 -0.76
C TYR A 55 5.97 -16.98 -0.54
N PRO A 56 5.16 -17.70 0.25
CA PRO A 56 5.50 -19.05 0.69
C PRO A 56 5.75 -20.03 -0.46
N ASN A 57 4.92 -19.97 -1.50
CA ASN A 57 5.02 -20.88 -2.65
C ASN A 57 6.15 -20.49 -3.63
N LEU A 58 6.72 -19.29 -3.50
CA LEU A 58 7.94 -18.89 -4.21
C LEU A 58 9.20 -19.10 -3.37
N GLY A 59 9.06 -19.29 -2.05
CA GLY A 59 10.19 -19.35 -1.13
C GLY A 59 10.92 -18.01 -0.99
N VAL A 60 10.22 -16.89 -1.13
CA VAL A 60 10.81 -15.53 -1.10
C VAL A 60 10.24 -14.70 0.04
N ILE A 61 11.11 -13.93 0.69
CA ILE A 61 10.75 -12.76 1.50
C ILE A 61 11.40 -11.54 0.87
N ASP A 62 10.69 -10.42 0.83
CA ASP A 62 11.20 -9.15 0.36
C ASP A 62 10.68 -7.96 1.17
N ALA A 63 11.39 -6.84 1.09
CA ALA A 63 10.95 -5.59 1.67
C ALA A 63 11.48 -4.40 0.88
N TYR A 64 10.83 -3.26 1.07
CA TYR A 64 11.27 -1.98 0.56
C TYR A 64 11.00 -0.86 1.57
N ALA A 65 11.69 0.26 1.40
CA ALA A 65 11.33 1.56 1.95
C ALA A 65 11.64 2.63 0.91
N THR A 66 10.67 3.47 0.58
CA THR A 66 10.81 4.64 -0.29
C THR A 66 10.56 5.92 0.52
N LEU A 67 11.53 6.82 0.54
CA LEU A 67 11.38 8.16 1.10
C LEU A 67 11.38 9.18 -0.05
N ARG A 68 10.24 9.82 -0.28
CA ARG A 68 10.15 11.00 -1.14
C ARG A 68 10.57 12.23 -0.35
N VAL A 69 11.50 13.02 -0.89
CA VAL A 69 11.95 14.33 -0.38
C VAL A 69 12.00 15.30 -1.55
N GLY A 70 11.07 16.26 -1.61
CA GLY A 70 10.92 17.08 -2.82
C GLY A 70 10.80 16.20 -4.07
N ASP A 71 11.53 16.52 -5.13
CA ASP A 71 11.46 15.73 -6.36
C ASP A 71 12.45 14.55 -6.40
N THR A 72 12.92 14.06 -5.25
CA THR A 72 13.79 12.88 -5.17
C THR A 72 13.13 11.78 -4.36
N LEU A 73 13.16 10.55 -4.86
CA LEU A 73 12.72 9.35 -4.16
C LEU A 73 13.92 8.46 -3.87
N HIS A 74 14.19 8.21 -2.59
CA HIS A 74 15.23 7.29 -2.13
C HIS A 74 14.62 5.94 -1.80
N ALA A 75 15.11 4.87 -2.40
CA ALA A 75 14.64 3.51 -2.16
C ALA A 75 15.72 2.67 -1.48
N VAL A 76 15.32 1.88 -0.50
CA VAL A 76 16.08 0.76 0.07
C VAL A 76 15.25 -0.49 -0.18
N ARG A 77 15.83 -1.52 -0.75
CA ARG A 77 15.15 -2.75 -1.16
C ARG A 77 15.96 -3.94 -0.70
N ALA A 78 15.27 -5.03 -0.34
CA ALA A 78 15.92 -6.25 0.06
C ALA A 78 15.08 -7.48 -0.31
N SER A 79 15.76 -8.60 -0.56
CA SER A 79 15.15 -9.89 -0.87
C SER A 79 16.04 -11.01 -0.36
N ASP A 80 15.42 -12.05 0.21
CA ASP A 80 16.11 -13.26 0.64
C ASP A 80 15.17 -14.48 0.54
N ALA A 81 15.72 -15.67 0.76
CA ALA A 81 14.98 -16.90 0.78
C ALA A 81 14.13 -16.94 2.04
N LEU A 82 12.85 -17.27 1.88
CA LEU A 82 11.99 -17.55 3.00
C LEU A 82 12.44 -18.85 3.68
N ARG A 83 12.62 -18.82 5.00
CA ARG A 83 13.01 -19.99 5.79
C ARG A 83 11.91 -20.38 6.77
N ASP A 84 11.76 -21.69 6.98
CA ASP A 84 10.74 -22.26 7.85
C ASP A 84 10.99 -21.96 9.34
N ASP A 85 12.26 -21.82 9.73
CA ASP A 85 12.69 -21.54 11.11
C ASP A 85 12.53 -20.07 11.52
N THR A 86 12.43 -19.16 10.56
CA THR A 86 12.32 -17.70 10.80
C THR A 86 10.99 -17.10 10.31
N ARG A 87 9.93 -17.91 10.21
CA ARG A 87 8.61 -17.47 9.71
C ARG A 87 7.96 -16.32 10.50
N MET A 88 8.37 -16.11 11.74
CA MET A 88 7.92 -15.00 12.60
C MET A 88 8.79 -13.75 12.49
N GLU A 89 9.95 -13.83 11.85
CA GLU A 89 10.88 -12.71 11.70
C GLU A 89 10.54 -11.91 10.46
N LEU A 90 9.91 -10.75 10.64
CA LEU A 90 9.64 -9.80 9.56
C LEU A 90 10.89 -8.93 9.34
N ALA A 91 11.97 -9.54 8.85
CA ALA A 91 13.23 -8.88 8.58
C ALA A 91 13.89 -9.42 7.30
N VAL A 92 14.44 -8.53 6.49
CA VAL A 92 15.20 -8.88 5.28
C VAL A 92 16.19 -7.76 4.94
N GLY A 93 17.47 -8.11 4.83
CA GLY A 93 18.55 -7.12 4.71
C GLY A 93 18.49 -6.10 5.86
N PRO A 94 18.61 -4.79 5.58
CA PRO A 94 18.58 -3.75 6.61
C PRO A 94 17.16 -3.40 7.10
N LEU A 95 16.11 -4.01 6.53
CA LEU A 95 14.71 -3.64 6.78
C LEU A 95 14.06 -4.61 7.78
N ARG A 96 13.40 -4.06 8.81
CA ARG A 96 12.72 -4.83 9.86
C ARG A 96 11.42 -4.20 10.29
N ILE A 97 10.42 -5.04 10.55
CA ILE A 97 9.14 -4.69 11.19
C ILE A 97 9.01 -5.54 12.45
N GLN A 98 9.26 -4.95 13.61
CA GLN A 98 9.12 -5.64 14.89
C GLN A 98 7.73 -5.38 15.46
N VAL A 99 7.00 -6.45 15.77
CA VAL A 99 5.67 -6.37 16.40
C VAL A 99 5.85 -6.43 17.92
N GLU A 100 5.81 -5.28 18.58
CA GLU A 100 5.94 -5.19 20.05
C GLU A 100 4.64 -5.60 20.74
N ARG A 101 3.53 -5.03 20.29
CA ARG A 101 2.18 -5.37 20.75
C ARG A 101 1.29 -5.54 19.53
N PRO A 102 0.78 -6.75 19.23
CA PRO A 102 -0.02 -7.01 18.04
C PRO A 102 -1.16 -6.00 17.87
N LEU A 103 -1.28 -5.46 16.65
CA LEU A 103 -2.26 -4.43 16.26
C LEU A 103 -2.15 -3.09 17.02
N LYS A 104 -1.12 -2.90 17.85
CA LYS A 104 -0.97 -1.71 18.67
C LYS A 104 0.36 -1.00 18.47
N ASP A 105 1.50 -1.68 18.60
CA ASP A 105 2.81 -1.02 18.57
C ASP A 105 3.84 -1.84 17.80
N PHE A 106 4.65 -1.11 17.03
CA PHE A 106 5.62 -1.64 16.10
C PHE A 106 6.87 -0.79 16.13
N VAL A 107 8.04 -1.43 15.99
CA VAL A 107 9.29 -0.72 15.68
C VAL A 107 9.64 -1.01 14.23
N LEU A 108 9.80 0.05 13.44
CA LEU A 108 10.16 -0.02 12.03
C LEU A 108 11.61 0.44 11.91
N THR A 109 12.45 -0.38 11.29
CA THR A 109 13.89 -0.11 11.20
C THR A 109 14.39 -0.25 9.77
N CYS A 110 15.22 0.71 9.36
CA CYS A 110 16.14 0.58 8.24
C CYS A 110 17.55 0.91 8.76
N GLU A 111 18.39 -0.11 8.85
CA GLU A 111 19.78 0.06 9.30
C GLU A 111 20.56 0.97 8.34
N ALA A 112 21.48 1.76 8.90
CA ALA A 112 22.36 2.61 8.09
C ALA A 112 23.32 1.76 7.25
N ASP A 113 23.61 2.23 6.04
CA ASP A 113 24.67 1.63 5.23
C ASP A 113 26.03 2.08 5.77
N PRO A 114 26.92 1.16 6.18
CA PRO A 114 28.27 1.53 6.59
C PRO A 114 29.07 2.23 5.48
N ASP A 115 28.79 1.89 4.22
CA ASP A 115 29.47 2.43 3.05
C ASP A 115 28.80 3.72 2.51
N ASP A 116 27.56 3.99 2.92
CA ASP A 116 26.84 5.25 2.69
C ASP A 116 26.11 5.74 3.96
N PRO A 117 26.83 6.32 4.95
CA PRO A 117 26.22 6.81 6.19
C PRO A 117 25.24 7.99 5.99
N GLY A 118 25.23 8.59 4.80
CA GLY A 118 24.30 9.64 4.41
C GLY A 118 23.01 9.12 3.77
N GLY A 119 22.96 7.83 3.43
CA GLY A 119 21.80 7.18 2.84
C GLY A 119 20.60 7.08 3.79
N LEU A 120 19.48 6.60 3.25
CA LEU A 120 18.25 6.43 4.02
C LEU A 120 18.44 5.42 5.16
N SER A 121 18.21 5.85 6.40
CA SER A 121 18.10 4.97 7.56
C SER A 121 17.06 5.52 8.53
N TYR A 122 16.42 4.66 9.32
CA TYR A 122 15.42 5.10 10.29
C TYR A 122 15.23 4.09 11.42
N GLU A 123 14.77 4.61 12.55
CA GLU A 123 14.20 3.84 13.65
C GLU A 123 12.95 4.59 14.11
N ILE A 124 11.81 3.92 14.02
CA ILE A 124 10.50 4.56 14.12
C ILE A 124 9.59 3.70 14.98
N ASP A 125 9.04 4.31 16.01
CA ASP A 125 7.95 3.73 16.80
C ASP A 125 6.63 4.09 16.13
N TRP A 126 5.89 3.08 15.68
CA TRP A 126 4.54 3.26 15.16
C TRP A 126 3.52 2.72 16.16
N SER A 127 2.54 3.53 16.54
CA SER A 127 1.46 3.16 17.45
C SER A 127 0.09 3.40 16.84
N ALA A 128 -0.78 2.40 16.90
CA ALA A 128 -2.17 2.50 16.47
C ALA A 128 -2.92 3.52 17.32
N ALA A 129 -3.61 4.44 16.64
CA ALA A 129 -4.50 5.40 17.28
C ALA A 129 -5.96 4.91 17.29
N PHE A 130 -6.29 3.98 16.39
CA PHE A 130 -7.63 3.44 16.20
C PHE A 130 -7.62 1.92 16.03
N PRO A 131 -8.74 1.23 16.33
CA PRO A 131 -8.91 -0.19 16.04
C PRO A 131 -8.63 -0.53 14.57
N ALA A 132 -8.19 -1.78 14.33
CA ALA A 132 -8.05 -2.31 12.97
C ALA A 132 -9.42 -2.45 12.31
N LEU A 133 -9.55 -1.84 11.13
CA LEU A 133 -10.74 -1.93 10.31
C LEU A 133 -10.53 -2.99 9.24
N TRP A 134 -11.46 -3.93 9.13
CA TRP A 134 -11.51 -4.82 7.99
C TRP A 134 -11.92 -4.08 6.74
N GLU A 135 -11.18 -4.29 5.65
CA GLU A 135 -11.67 -3.92 4.33
C GLU A 135 -12.68 -4.97 3.82
N PRO A 136 -13.52 -4.63 2.84
CA PRO A 136 -14.29 -5.62 2.09
C PRO A 136 -13.39 -6.70 1.47
N HIS A 137 -13.95 -7.85 1.12
CA HIS A 137 -13.16 -8.92 0.49
C HIS A 137 -12.78 -8.48 -0.91
N HIS A 138 -11.48 -8.39 -1.18
CA HIS A 138 -10.96 -8.08 -2.50
C HIS A 138 -11.01 -9.33 -3.38
N THR A 139 -11.86 -9.31 -4.41
CA THR A 139 -11.98 -10.40 -5.37
C THR A 139 -12.00 -9.82 -6.78
N GLN A 140 -11.07 -10.25 -7.62
CA GLN A 140 -11.00 -9.83 -9.01
C GLN A 140 -10.96 -11.05 -9.93
N ARG A 141 -11.79 -11.02 -10.98
CA ARG A 141 -11.81 -12.02 -12.04
C ARG A 141 -11.55 -11.37 -13.39
N ARG A 142 -10.95 -12.14 -14.30
CA ARG A 142 -10.79 -11.83 -15.71
C ARG A 142 -11.30 -13.03 -16.52
N GLY A 143 -12.44 -12.86 -17.18
CA GLY A 143 -13.22 -13.98 -17.70
C GLY A 143 -13.51 -14.99 -16.57
N GLY A 144 -13.14 -16.25 -16.77
CA GLY A 144 -13.26 -17.30 -15.75
C GLY A 144 -12.12 -17.38 -14.72
N ARG A 145 -11.02 -16.65 -14.91
CA ARG A 145 -9.82 -16.74 -14.05
C ARG A 145 -9.95 -15.79 -12.86
N LEU A 146 -9.75 -16.32 -11.65
CA LEU A 146 -9.51 -15.52 -10.45
C LEU A 146 -8.08 -14.96 -10.53
N THR A 147 -7.95 -13.64 -10.55
CA THR A 147 -6.65 -12.97 -10.66
C THR A 147 -6.17 -12.41 -9.33
N LEU A 148 -7.09 -12.01 -8.46
CA LEU A 148 -6.81 -11.56 -7.11
C LEU A 148 -7.91 -12.05 -6.18
N GLU A 149 -7.50 -12.59 -5.03
CA GLU A 149 -8.39 -12.85 -3.89
C GLU A 149 -7.62 -12.55 -2.62
N GLY A 150 -8.12 -11.61 -1.81
CA GLY A 150 -7.38 -11.18 -0.63
C GLY A 150 -8.26 -10.60 0.47
N ARG A 151 -7.85 -10.85 1.70
CA ARG A 151 -8.36 -10.14 2.88
C ARG A 151 -7.32 -9.14 3.35
N ARG A 152 -7.82 -8.01 3.84
CA ARG A 152 -7.01 -6.89 4.30
C ARG A 152 -7.66 -6.21 5.48
N PHE A 153 -6.84 -5.74 6.40
CA PHE A 153 -7.25 -4.75 7.38
C PHE A 153 -6.32 -3.54 7.33
N VAL A 154 -6.84 -2.40 7.76
CA VAL A 154 -6.14 -1.10 7.77
C VAL A 154 -6.25 -0.46 9.15
N GLN A 155 -5.23 0.32 9.53
CA GLN A 155 -5.20 1.13 10.75
C GLN A 155 -4.58 2.49 10.48
N ALA A 156 -5.07 3.48 11.23
CA ALA A 156 -4.42 4.77 11.39
C ALA A 156 -3.72 4.87 12.75
N GLY A 157 -2.57 5.53 12.77
CA GLY A 157 -1.70 5.63 13.92
C GLY A 157 -0.84 6.89 13.93
N ARG A 158 0.01 6.96 14.95
CA ARG A 158 1.07 7.95 15.12
C ARG A 158 2.41 7.27 14.86
N CYS A 159 3.37 8.05 14.39
CA CYS A 159 4.76 7.66 14.38
C CYS A 159 5.55 8.65 15.24
N ASP A 160 6.58 8.14 15.90
CA ASP A 160 7.62 8.90 16.58
C ASP A 160 8.98 8.28 16.25
N GLY A 161 10.06 9.01 16.50
CA GLY A 161 11.42 8.59 16.21
C GLY A 161 12.12 9.47 15.19
N ARG A 162 13.07 8.89 14.45
CA ARG A 162 13.99 9.64 13.59
C ARG A 162 14.26 8.92 12.28
N LEU A 163 14.39 9.71 11.21
CA LEU A 163 14.97 9.27 9.95
C LEU A 163 16.23 10.09 9.64
N ARG A 164 17.14 9.50 8.86
CA ARG A 164 18.33 10.15 8.32
C ARG A 164 18.34 10.02 6.81
N ILE A 165 18.64 11.12 6.14
CA ILE A 165 18.81 11.17 4.69
C ILE A 165 19.68 12.36 4.30
N GLY A 166 20.59 12.21 3.33
CA GLY A 166 21.50 13.27 2.90
C GLY A 166 22.37 13.84 4.04
N GLY A 167 22.70 13.00 5.02
CA GLY A 167 23.46 13.42 6.21
C GLY A 167 22.69 14.28 7.22
N ARG A 168 21.40 14.57 7.00
CA ARG A 168 20.54 15.26 7.98
C ARG A 168 19.65 14.27 8.72
N GLU A 169 19.36 14.60 9.98
CA GLU A 169 18.39 13.90 10.81
C GLU A 169 17.07 14.67 10.82
N VAL A 170 15.96 13.94 10.72
CA VAL A 170 14.60 14.49 10.70
C VAL A 170 13.81 13.79 11.78
N SER A 171 13.20 14.57 12.67
CA SER A 171 12.26 14.06 13.67
C SER A 171 10.90 13.85 13.02
N LEU A 172 10.23 12.76 13.41
CA LEU A 172 8.87 12.44 12.95
C LEU A 172 7.79 13.00 13.87
N GLU A 173 8.14 13.90 14.80
CA GLU A 173 7.18 14.50 15.72
C GLU A 173 6.03 15.16 14.94
N GLY A 174 4.79 14.81 15.30
CA GLY A 174 3.58 15.34 14.66
C GLY A 174 3.20 14.67 13.35
N TRP A 175 3.99 13.73 12.83
CA TRP A 175 3.61 12.94 11.67
C TRP A 175 2.44 12.01 11.98
N THR A 176 1.72 11.64 10.93
CA THR A 176 0.70 10.61 11.00
C THR A 176 1.17 9.37 10.25
N GLY A 177 0.53 8.24 10.51
CA GLY A 177 0.76 7.07 9.69
C GLY A 177 -0.47 6.21 9.51
N THR A 178 -0.47 5.46 8.42
CA THR A 178 -1.44 4.42 8.13
C THR A 178 -0.67 3.13 7.90
N ARG A 179 -1.33 1.99 8.14
CA ARG A 179 -0.78 0.69 7.78
C ARG A 179 -1.88 -0.21 7.31
N ASP A 180 -1.53 -1.17 6.49
CA ASP A 180 -2.38 -2.31 6.24
C ASP A 180 -1.59 -3.61 6.25
N ARG A 181 -2.35 -4.68 6.38
CA ARG A 181 -1.86 -6.03 6.16
C ARG A 181 -2.84 -6.76 5.27
N SER A 182 -2.32 -7.41 4.23
CA SER A 182 -3.12 -8.18 3.28
C SER A 182 -2.50 -9.55 3.02
N TRP A 183 -3.34 -10.56 2.83
CA TRP A 183 -2.93 -11.90 2.49
C TRP A 183 -3.96 -12.58 1.58
N GLY A 184 -3.51 -13.57 0.82
CA GLY A 184 -4.32 -14.29 -0.15
C GLY A 184 -3.52 -14.60 -1.40
N VAL A 185 -4.13 -14.41 -2.57
CA VAL A 185 -3.55 -14.60 -3.90
C VAL A 185 -3.52 -13.26 -4.63
N ARG A 186 -2.33 -12.79 -5.01
CA ARG A 186 -2.14 -11.54 -5.77
C ARG A 186 -1.03 -11.74 -6.79
N PRO A 187 -1.21 -11.30 -8.05
CA PRO A 187 -0.25 -11.59 -9.12
C PRO A 187 1.17 -11.14 -8.75
N VAL A 188 2.13 -12.03 -9.02
CA VAL A 188 3.57 -11.74 -9.00
C VAL A 188 4.15 -11.89 -10.42
N PRO A 189 5.34 -11.32 -10.72
CA PRO A 189 5.97 -11.45 -12.02
C PRO A 189 6.25 -12.90 -12.44
N GLY A 190 6.31 -13.16 -13.74
CA GLY A 190 6.80 -14.43 -14.30
C GLY A 190 5.75 -15.51 -14.56
N GLU A 191 4.46 -15.17 -14.68
CA GLU A 191 3.42 -16.07 -15.20
C GLU A 191 2.69 -15.37 -16.33
N GLU A 192 2.58 -16.07 -17.45
CA GLU A 192 1.79 -15.61 -18.58
C GLU A 192 0.31 -15.86 -18.31
N GLY A 193 -0.53 -14.87 -18.61
CA GLY A 193 -1.99 -15.00 -18.46
C GLY A 193 -2.64 -15.95 -19.48
N GLY A 194 -1.93 -16.31 -20.55
CA GLY A 194 -2.40 -17.16 -21.65
C GLY A 194 -3.60 -16.57 -22.41
N ARG A 195 -4.25 -17.40 -23.25
CA ARG A 195 -5.40 -17.03 -24.11
C ARG A 195 -6.51 -16.29 -23.36
N LEU A 196 -6.83 -16.72 -22.13
CA LEU A 196 -7.90 -16.08 -21.34
C LEU A 196 -7.58 -14.61 -21.03
N ALA A 197 -6.33 -14.29 -20.69
CA ALA A 197 -5.94 -12.91 -20.44
C ALA A 197 -5.91 -12.07 -21.73
N GLU A 198 -5.55 -12.69 -22.87
CA GLU A 198 -5.58 -12.02 -24.18
C GLU A 198 -7.00 -11.66 -24.63
N GLU A 199 -7.96 -12.56 -24.42
CA GLU A 199 -9.37 -12.36 -24.80
C GLU A 199 -10.15 -11.49 -23.79
N ASN A 200 -9.68 -11.39 -22.54
CA ASN A 200 -10.33 -10.64 -21.45
C ASN A 200 -9.41 -9.54 -20.91
N ARG A 201 -8.82 -8.75 -21.80
CA ARG A 201 -7.98 -7.61 -21.43
C ARG A 201 -8.77 -6.60 -20.61
N THR A 202 -8.08 -5.98 -19.65
CA THR A 202 -8.69 -4.90 -18.85
C THR A 202 -8.84 -3.67 -19.75
N GLU A 203 -10.08 -3.21 -19.94
CA GLU A 203 -10.36 -1.98 -20.71
C GLU A 203 -9.98 -0.73 -19.91
N GLY A 204 -10.11 -0.81 -18.60
CA GLY A 204 -9.67 0.20 -17.66
C GLY A 204 -9.93 -0.19 -16.22
N PHE A 205 -9.35 0.59 -15.32
CA PHE A 205 -9.39 0.40 -13.88
C PHE A 205 -9.27 1.76 -13.22
N HIS A 206 -10.18 2.05 -12.29
CA HIS A 206 -10.18 3.29 -11.52
C HIS A 206 -10.23 2.95 -10.03
N TRP A 207 -9.33 3.55 -9.25
CA TRP A 207 -9.06 3.18 -7.88
C TRP A 207 -8.83 4.40 -7.01
N ILE A 208 -9.49 4.41 -5.86
CA ILE A 208 -9.19 5.27 -4.72
C ILE A 208 -9.10 4.38 -3.49
N TRP A 209 -7.99 4.45 -2.78
CA TRP A 209 -7.84 3.89 -1.44
C TRP A 209 -7.32 4.98 -0.51
N SER A 210 -8.16 5.37 0.45
CA SER A 210 -7.88 6.54 1.26
C SER A 210 -8.14 6.30 2.75
N PRO A 211 -7.13 5.82 3.48
CA PRO A 211 -7.11 5.87 4.93
C PRO A 211 -6.72 7.27 5.40
N VAL A 212 -7.57 7.86 6.25
CA VAL A 212 -7.43 9.23 6.73
C VAL A 212 -7.49 9.24 8.24
N ARG A 213 -6.44 9.76 8.87
CA ARG A 213 -6.42 9.97 10.30
C ARG A 213 -6.79 11.42 10.63
N PHE A 214 -7.87 11.58 11.38
CA PHE A 214 -8.19 12.80 12.12
C PHE A 214 -7.78 12.62 13.58
N ASP A 215 -7.88 13.68 14.38
CA ASP A 215 -7.55 13.61 15.80
C ASP A 215 -8.52 12.71 16.61
N ASP A 216 -9.81 12.73 16.25
CA ASP A 216 -10.87 12.02 16.99
C ASP A 216 -11.44 10.79 16.25
N ARG A 217 -11.02 10.52 15.01
CA ARG A 217 -11.55 9.45 14.15
C ARG A 217 -10.56 9.00 13.08
N PHE A 218 -10.76 7.77 12.61
CA PHE A 218 -10.15 7.23 11.40
C PHE A 218 -11.24 7.05 10.36
N LEU A 219 -10.98 7.40 9.10
CA LEU A 219 -11.89 7.17 7.98
C LEU A 219 -11.17 6.35 6.91
N MET A 220 -11.82 5.30 6.42
CA MET A 220 -11.35 4.53 5.27
C MET A 220 -12.31 4.72 4.11
N VAL A 221 -11.81 5.12 2.95
CA VAL A 221 -12.60 5.20 1.70
C VAL A 221 -11.98 4.30 0.63
N ILE A 222 -12.80 3.43 0.03
CA ILE A 222 -12.44 2.58 -1.11
C ILE A 222 -13.43 2.80 -2.25
N VAL A 223 -12.90 3.10 -3.42
CA VAL A 223 -13.62 3.14 -4.69
C VAL A 223 -12.84 2.31 -5.70
N GLN A 224 -13.43 1.24 -6.22
CA GLN A 224 -12.87 0.48 -7.34
C GLN A 224 -13.91 0.34 -8.45
N GLU A 225 -13.58 0.83 -9.63
CA GLU A 225 -14.48 0.87 -10.77
C GLU A 225 -13.82 0.25 -12.01
N ASP A 226 -14.62 -0.50 -12.77
CA ASP A 226 -14.26 -0.95 -14.12
C ASP A 226 -14.42 0.21 -15.14
N ALA A 227 -14.10 -0.04 -16.40
CA ALA A 227 -14.03 1.00 -17.44
C ALA A 227 -15.34 1.77 -17.69
N ASP A 228 -16.49 1.15 -17.44
CA ASP A 228 -17.82 1.76 -17.57
C ASP A 228 -18.32 2.44 -16.28
N GLY A 229 -17.48 2.46 -15.22
CA GLY A 229 -17.85 2.97 -13.91
C GLY A 229 -18.54 1.93 -13.01
N TYR A 230 -18.62 0.66 -13.42
CA TYR A 230 -19.20 -0.38 -12.56
C TYR A 230 -18.35 -0.57 -11.30
N ARG A 231 -18.95 -0.30 -10.13
CA ARG A 231 -18.28 -0.39 -8.82
C ARG A 231 -18.09 -1.85 -8.40
N THR A 232 -16.85 -2.31 -8.39
CA THR A 232 -16.45 -3.67 -8.00
C THR A 232 -16.00 -3.77 -6.55
N LEU A 233 -15.58 -2.67 -5.94
CA LEU A 233 -15.26 -2.59 -4.50
C LEU A 233 -15.66 -1.21 -3.96
N ASN A 234 -16.30 -1.19 -2.80
CA ASN A 234 -16.85 0.02 -2.20
C ASN A 234 -16.73 -0.01 -0.68
N ASP A 235 -16.13 1.02 -0.10
CA ASP A 235 -16.15 1.24 1.34
C ASP A 235 -16.06 2.72 1.67
N ALA A 236 -16.72 3.13 2.75
CA ALA A 236 -16.58 4.44 3.36
C ALA A 236 -16.92 4.27 4.84
N THR A 237 -15.94 3.88 5.66
CA THR A 237 -16.19 3.50 7.04
C THR A 237 -15.39 4.37 8.00
N LEU A 238 -16.11 5.03 8.92
CA LEU A 238 -15.57 5.88 9.96
C LEU A 238 -15.49 5.09 11.28
N VAL A 239 -14.32 5.10 11.89
CA VAL A 239 -13.95 4.36 13.09
C VAL A 239 -13.61 5.36 14.20
N ARG A 240 -14.13 5.12 15.39
CA ARG A 240 -13.78 5.84 16.63
C ARG A 240 -13.60 4.82 17.75
N ASP A 241 -12.62 5.05 18.62
CA ASP A 241 -12.37 4.15 19.75
C ASP A 241 -13.59 4.09 20.68
N GLY A 242 -13.97 2.90 21.12
CA GLY A 242 -15.14 2.67 21.98
C GLY A 242 -16.51 2.87 21.31
N HIS A 243 -16.59 3.11 20.00
CA HIS A 243 -17.84 3.29 19.26
C HIS A 243 -18.00 2.24 18.14
N PRO A 244 -19.25 1.89 17.76
CA PRO A 244 -19.49 1.10 16.56
C PRO A 244 -19.02 1.83 15.29
N ASP A 245 -18.51 1.07 14.33
CA ASP A 245 -18.13 1.58 13.01
C ASP A 245 -19.34 2.19 12.28
N LEU A 246 -19.13 3.32 11.60
CA LEU A 246 -20.17 4.03 10.86
C LEU A 246 -19.87 4.02 9.37
N GLN A 247 -20.75 3.39 8.59
CA GLN A 247 -20.69 3.40 7.13
C GLN A 247 -21.29 4.69 6.59
N LEU A 248 -20.49 5.50 5.91
CA LEU A 248 -20.82 6.82 5.37
C LEU A 248 -21.39 6.75 3.94
N GLY A 249 -22.13 5.68 3.63
CA GLY A 249 -22.84 5.52 2.37
C GLY A 249 -21.95 5.13 1.18
N TRP A 250 -22.32 5.63 0.00
CA TRP A 250 -21.67 5.31 -1.28
C TRP A 250 -20.75 6.46 -1.71
N PRO A 251 -19.42 6.34 -1.55
CA PRO A 251 -18.49 7.41 -1.91
C PRO A 251 -18.49 7.70 -3.41
N GLN A 252 -18.59 8.97 -3.77
CA GLN A 252 -18.40 9.49 -5.13
C GLN A 252 -17.33 10.57 -5.11
N ALA A 253 -16.34 10.49 -6.00
CA ALA A 253 -15.20 11.41 -5.98
C ALA A 253 -15.20 12.31 -7.21
N ASP A 254 -15.15 13.62 -6.98
CA ASP A 254 -14.85 14.61 -8.00
C ASP A 254 -13.37 14.97 -7.89
N ILE A 255 -12.57 14.57 -8.88
CA ILE A 255 -11.11 14.74 -8.87
C ILE A 255 -10.71 15.86 -9.83
N THR A 256 -9.94 16.82 -9.34
CA THR A 256 -9.26 17.81 -10.17
C THR A 256 -7.87 17.28 -10.52
N TYR A 257 -7.66 16.98 -11.80
CA TYR A 257 -6.39 16.49 -12.31
C TYR A 257 -5.55 17.65 -12.87
N ARG A 258 -4.22 17.52 -12.76
CA ARG A 258 -3.28 18.35 -13.49
C ARG A 258 -3.48 18.14 -15.00
N THR A 259 -3.70 19.23 -15.73
CA THR A 259 -3.81 19.25 -17.21
C THR A 259 -2.72 18.44 -17.89
N GLY A 260 -3.09 17.64 -18.88
CA GLY A 260 -2.20 16.76 -19.64
C GLY A 260 -1.80 15.49 -18.89
N THR A 261 -2.36 15.22 -17.71
CA THR A 261 -2.03 14.04 -16.89
C THR A 261 -3.29 13.38 -16.29
N ARG A 262 -3.09 12.30 -15.53
CA ARG A 262 -4.07 11.72 -14.58
C ARG A 262 -3.64 11.92 -13.13
N HIS A 263 -2.78 12.90 -12.86
CA HIS A 263 -2.28 13.18 -11.54
C HIS A 263 -3.27 14.08 -10.78
N PRO A 264 -3.86 13.64 -9.65
CA PRO A 264 -4.76 14.47 -8.87
C PRO A 264 -3.99 15.64 -8.23
N GLU A 265 -4.61 16.82 -8.19
CA GLU A 265 -4.14 17.98 -7.40
C GLU A 265 -5.05 18.22 -6.18
N SER A 266 -6.34 17.95 -6.33
CA SER A 266 -7.33 17.98 -5.26
C SER A 266 -8.53 17.09 -5.60
N ALA A 267 -9.34 16.75 -4.60
CA ALA A 267 -10.60 16.07 -4.81
C ALA A 267 -11.65 16.46 -3.76
N VAL A 268 -12.92 16.19 -4.06
CA VAL A 268 -14.00 16.14 -3.06
C VAL A 268 -14.62 14.75 -3.13
N VAL A 269 -14.64 14.04 -2.00
CA VAL A 269 -15.37 12.78 -1.88
C VAL A 269 -16.69 13.04 -1.18
N HIS A 270 -17.78 12.85 -1.91
CA HIS A 270 -19.14 12.93 -1.43
C HIS A 270 -19.49 11.67 -0.64
N LEU A 271 -19.95 11.87 0.58
CA LEU A 271 -20.32 10.85 1.56
C LEU A 271 -21.74 11.13 2.07
N THR A 272 -22.31 10.20 2.83
CA THR A 272 -23.65 10.34 3.42
C THR A 272 -23.66 9.89 4.87
N ASP A 273 -24.09 10.77 5.77
CA ASP A 273 -24.29 10.39 7.17
C ASP A 273 -25.41 9.33 7.27
N PRO A 274 -25.15 8.15 7.86
CA PRO A 274 -26.12 7.06 7.86
C PRO A 274 -27.34 7.32 8.76
N LEU A 275 -27.21 8.19 9.77
CA LEU A 275 -28.25 8.50 10.75
C LEU A 275 -29.17 9.61 10.25
N SER A 276 -28.59 10.71 9.79
CA SER A 276 -29.31 11.91 9.36
C SER A 276 -29.64 11.92 7.86
N ARG A 277 -29.00 11.06 7.07
CA ARG A 277 -29.09 11.00 5.60
C ARG A 277 -28.63 12.29 4.90
N LYS A 278 -27.90 13.15 5.61
CA LYS A 278 -27.37 14.38 5.04
C LYS A 278 -26.08 14.11 4.25
N PRO A 279 -25.84 14.83 3.15
CA PRO A 279 -24.55 14.81 2.46
C PRO A 279 -23.43 15.27 3.38
N MET A 280 -22.25 14.68 3.19
CA MET A 280 -20.99 15.09 3.79
C MET A 280 -19.94 15.19 2.69
N GLU A 281 -18.99 16.12 2.83
CA GLU A 281 -17.92 16.30 1.85
C GLU A 281 -16.56 16.14 2.55
N LEU A 282 -15.79 15.17 2.07
CA LEU A 282 -14.38 15.01 2.43
C LEU A 282 -13.54 15.75 1.39
N GLY A 283 -13.08 16.95 1.72
CA GLY A 283 -12.14 17.70 0.89
C GLY A 283 -10.75 17.09 0.95
N VAL A 284 -10.06 17.03 -0.18
CA VAL A 284 -8.73 16.43 -0.34
C VAL A 284 -7.80 17.41 -1.04
N GLU A 285 -6.64 17.67 -0.46
CA GLU A 285 -5.55 18.46 -1.04
C GLU A 285 -4.27 17.63 -1.06
N ILE A 286 -3.70 17.45 -2.25
CA ILE A 286 -2.50 16.63 -2.44
C ILE A 286 -1.27 17.41 -2.00
N LEU A 287 -0.46 16.82 -1.11
CA LEU A 287 0.74 17.43 -0.53
C LEU A 287 2.02 16.89 -1.19
N ALA A 288 2.11 15.57 -1.32
CA ALA A 288 3.24 14.89 -1.94
C ALA A 288 2.79 13.59 -2.60
N SER A 289 3.50 13.16 -3.64
CA SER A 289 3.12 12.00 -4.45
C SER A 289 4.30 11.05 -4.59
N SER A 290 4.10 9.76 -4.32
CA SER A 290 5.10 8.71 -4.47
C SER A 290 4.56 7.59 -5.37
N PRO A 291 5.00 7.49 -6.64
CA PRO A 291 4.54 6.42 -7.53
C PRO A 291 5.09 5.07 -7.08
N LEU A 292 4.21 4.10 -6.78
CA LEU A 292 4.64 2.80 -6.24
C LEU A 292 5.38 1.93 -7.27
N ALA A 293 5.29 2.28 -8.55
CA ALA A 293 6.08 1.67 -9.62
C ALA A 293 7.56 2.10 -9.62
N VAL A 294 7.95 3.08 -8.80
CA VAL A 294 9.34 3.56 -8.70
C VAL A 294 9.88 3.21 -7.31
N GLY A 295 10.82 2.27 -7.25
CA GLY A 295 11.51 1.88 -6.02
C GLY A 295 10.71 1.01 -5.04
N ALA A 296 9.37 1.07 -5.05
CA ALA A 296 8.51 0.28 -4.15
C ALA A 296 8.11 -1.09 -4.71
N GLY A 297 8.36 -1.36 -6.00
CA GLY A 297 8.20 -2.68 -6.60
C GLY A 297 6.76 -3.10 -6.92
N TYR A 298 5.85 -2.14 -7.04
CA TYR A 298 4.50 -2.40 -7.52
C TYR A 298 4.45 -2.35 -9.05
N PRO A 299 3.61 -3.16 -9.71
CA PRO A 299 3.40 -3.04 -11.14
C PRO A 299 2.96 -1.61 -11.52
N PRO A 300 3.43 -1.07 -12.65
CA PRO A 300 4.28 -1.71 -13.67
C PRO A 300 5.79 -1.44 -13.51
N ALA A 301 6.36 -1.46 -12.29
CA ALA A 301 7.82 -1.33 -12.09
C ALA A 301 8.61 -2.28 -13.00
N ASP A 302 9.68 -1.77 -13.63
CA ASP A 302 10.47 -2.50 -14.63
C ASP A 302 11.81 -3.04 -14.10
N ASP A 303 12.26 -2.59 -12.93
CA ASP A 303 13.56 -2.97 -12.36
C ASP A 303 13.50 -4.10 -11.31
N TRP A 304 12.59 -3.97 -10.34
CA TRP A 304 12.31 -4.95 -9.30
C TRP A 304 10.82 -4.91 -8.96
N GLN A 305 10.25 -6.09 -8.71
CA GLN A 305 8.87 -6.24 -8.27
C GLN A 305 8.78 -7.27 -7.15
N HIS A 306 7.79 -7.08 -6.29
CA HIS A 306 7.46 -7.99 -5.21
C HIS A 306 7.31 -9.46 -5.65
N GLY A 307 7.85 -10.38 -4.86
CA GLY A 307 7.89 -11.82 -5.11
C GLY A 307 9.04 -12.27 -6.02
N THR A 308 9.88 -11.34 -6.51
CA THR A 308 11.01 -11.67 -7.39
C THR A 308 12.22 -12.13 -6.57
N TRP A 309 12.69 -13.35 -6.82
CA TRP A 309 13.94 -13.85 -6.25
C TRP A 309 15.16 -13.11 -6.82
N ARG A 310 16.02 -12.57 -5.94
CA ARG A 310 17.24 -11.82 -6.34
C ARG A 310 18.56 -12.46 -5.90
N GLY A 311 18.51 -13.63 -5.26
CA GLY A 311 19.66 -14.21 -4.58
C GLY A 311 19.59 -13.98 -3.08
N ARG A 312 20.43 -14.71 -2.33
CA ARG A 312 20.53 -14.55 -0.88
C ARG A 312 21.15 -13.21 -0.53
N ASP A 313 20.71 -12.64 0.57
CA ASP A 313 21.25 -11.40 1.13
C ASP A 313 21.26 -10.24 0.13
N TRP A 314 20.31 -10.23 -0.83
CA TRP A 314 20.24 -9.16 -1.82
C TRP A 314 19.72 -7.88 -1.18
N THR A 315 20.47 -6.81 -1.35
CA THR A 315 20.10 -5.45 -0.94
C THR A 315 20.41 -4.48 -2.07
N ASP A 316 19.62 -3.42 -2.16
CA ASP A 316 19.78 -2.37 -3.16
C ASP A 316 19.33 -1.03 -2.60
N ARG A 317 20.16 -0.01 -2.75
CA ARG A 317 19.87 1.38 -2.39
C ARG A 317 19.98 2.25 -3.64
N ARG A 318 18.93 3.01 -3.95
CA ARG A 318 18.89 3.86 -5.15
C ARG A 318 18.17 5.18 -4.88
N SER A 319 18.46 6.17 -5.70
CA SER A 319 17.72 7.42 -5.74
C SER A 319 17.17 7.63 -7.14
N TYR A 320 15.94 8.13 -7.22
CA TYR A 320 15.22 8.41 -8.45
C TYR A 320 14.87 9.89 -8.47
N ASP A 321 15.18 10.56 -9.57
CA ASP A 321 14.73 11.92 -9.83
C ASP A 321 13.30 11.89 -10.38
N LEU A 322 12.37 12.48 -9.65
CA LEU A 322 10.95 12.58 -10.00
C LEU A 322 10.59 13.92 -10.66
N SER A 323 11.56 14.84 -10.82
CA SER A 323 11.32 16.16 -11.41
C SER A 323 11.05 16.09 -12.92
N ASP A 324 11.54 15.04 -13.58
CA ASP A 324 11.23 14.72 -14.98
C ASP A 324 10.34 13.46 -15.06
N PRO A 325 9.01 13.62 -15.26
CA PRO A 325 8.11 12.50 -15.44
C PRO A 325 8.47 11.58 -16.61
N ALA A 326 9.18 12.09 -17.63
CA ALA A 326 9.62 11.29 -18.78
C ALA A 326 10.72 10.28 -18.41
N ALA A 327 11.42 10.47 -17.29
CA ALA A 327 12.39 9.52 -16.76
C ALA A 327 11.74 8.23 -16.23
N HIS A 328 10.46 8.29 -15.86
CA HIS A 328 9.69 7.15 -15.32
C HIS A 328 8.35 6.97 -16.05
N PRO A 329 8.37 6.66 -17.35
CA PRO A 329 7.15 6.69 -18.18
C PRO A 329 6.08 5.68 -17.74
N LEU A 330 6.49 4.60 -17.06
CA LEU A 330 5.58 3.58 -16.54
C LEU A 330 4.89 4.00 -15.23
N ALA A 331 5.40 5.00 -14.51
CA ALA A 331 4.86 5.44 -13.23
C ALA A 331 3.42 5.93 -13.32
N ALA A 332 3.04 6.56 -14.44
CA ALA A 332 1.67 7.03 -14.68
C ALA A 332 0.65 5.89 -14.90
N TYR A 333 1.11 4.66 -15.13
CA TYR A 333 0.29 3.47 -15.37
C TYR A 333 0.21 2.53 -14.15
N GLY A 334 0.76 2.95 -13.01
CA GLY A 334 0.64 2.28 -11.72
C GLY A 334 -0.07 3.15 -10.70
N VAL A 335 -0.41 2.56 -9.55
CA VAL A 335 -0.99 3.32 -8.43
C VAL A 335 0.04 4.27 -7.83
N ILE A 336 -0.42 5.45 -7.43
CA ILE A 336 0.39 6.48 -6.79
C ILE A 336 -0.19 6.74 -5.41
N ASP A 337 0.67 6.65 -4.40
CA ASP A 337 0.32 7.05 -3.05
C ASP A 337 0.54 8.55 -2.90
N HIS A 338 -0.57 9.26 -2.70
CA HIS A 338 -0.55 10.70 -2.46
C HIS A 338 -0.71 10.98 -0.97
N ALA A 339 0.31 11.53 -0.32
CA ALA A 339 0.14 12.19 0.97
C ALA A 339 -0.81 13.37 0.78
N ALA A 340 -1.86 13.43 1.59
CA ALA A 340 -2.89 14.45 1.44
C ALA A 340 -3.36 15.01 2.77
N ARG A 341 -3.77 16.28 2.72
CA ARG A 341 -4.55 16.94 3.77
C ARG A 341 -6.02 16.77 3.46
N PHE A 342 -6.77 16.32 4.46
CA PHE A 342 -8.20 16.07 4.36
C PHE A 342 -8.98 17.02 5.24
N THR A 343 -10.16 17.45 4.81
CA THR A 343 -11.08 18.25 5.63
C THR A 343 -12.46 17.59 5.66
N LEU A 344 -12.98 17.31 6.86
CA LEU A 344 -14.32 16.76 7.07
C LEU A 344 -14.95 17.41 8.31
N ASP A 345 -16.13 18.00 8.15
CA ASP A 345 -16.86 18.73 9.20
C ASP A 345 -15.99 19.81 9.89
N GLY A 346 -15.16 20.51 9.11
CA GLY A 346 -14.24 21.55 9.60
C GLY A 346 -13.03 21.04 10.38
N GLN A 347 -12.87 19.71 10.53
CA GLN A 347 -11.67 19.12 11.11
C GLN A 347 -10.68 18.71 10.02
N VAL A 348 -9.39 18.86 10.33
CA VAL A 348 -8.29 18.48 9.43
C VAL A 348 -7.77 17.10 9.81
N GLY A 349 -7.54 16.26 8.80
CA GLY A 349 -6.88 14.98 8.90
C GLY A 349 -5.75 14.86 7.89
N HIS A 350 -4.89 13.87 8.08
CA HIS A 350 -3.81 13.55 7.14
C HIS A 350 -3.78 12.04 6.90
N GLY A 351 -3.39 11.66 5.70
CA GLY A 351 -3.36 10.26 5.29
C GLY A 351 -2.96 10.12 3.84
N ILE A 352 -3.41 9.03 3.23
CA ILE A 352 -3.13 8.69 1.84
C ILE A 352 -4.39 8.87 1.02
N PHE A 353 -4.26 9.43 -0.18
CA PHE A 353 -5.21 9.35 -1.27
C PHE A 353 -4.55 8.51 -2.36
N GLU A 354 -4.52 7.18 -2.21
CA GLU A 354 -3.91 6.30 -3.22
C GLU A 354 -4.81 6.33 -4.43
N HIS A 355 -4.26 6.70 -5.58
CA HIS A 355 -5.01 6.85 -6.81
C HIS A 355 -4.36 6.08 -7.95
N GLY A 356 -5.19 5.36 -8.70
CA GLY A 356 -4.81 4.74 -9.96
C GLY A 356 -5.95 4.83 -10.94
N SER A 357 -5.70 5.37 -12.13
CA SER A 357 -6.68 5.35 -13.21
C SER A 357 -6.00 5.05 -14.52
N PHE A 358 -6.26 3.87 -15.08
CA PHE A 358 -5.59 3.37 -16.30
C PHE A 358 -6.65 2.91 -17.31
N GLY A 359 -6.37 3.11 -18.60
CA GLY A 359 -7.32 2.76 -19.66
C GLY A 359 -8.55 3.66 -19.69
N ARG A 360 -9.66 3.15 -20.23
CA ARG A 360 -10.95 3.85 -20.30
C ARG A 360 -11.59 3.94 -18.91
N HIS A 361 -12.18 5.08 -18.59
CA HIS A 361 -13.05 5.23 -17.43
C HIS A 361 -14.13 6.28 -17.73
N ASP A 362 -15.30 5.81 -18.14
CA ASP A 362 -16.42 6.62 -18.65
C ASP A 362 -16.84 7.74 -17.67
N PRO A 363 -16.96 7.52 -16.34
CA PRO A 363 -17.31 8.58 -15.39
C PRO A 363 -16.33 9.76 -15.37
N SER A 364 -15.04 9.50 -15.57
CA SER A 364 -14.00 10.55 -15.64
C SER A 364 -13.83 11.17 -17.02
N GLY A 365 -14.45 10.60 -18.06
CA GLY A 365 -14.25 11.02 -19.44
C GLY A 365 -12.96 10.51 -20.10
N PHE A 366 -12.15 9.68 -19.40
CA PHE A 366 -10.96 9.08 -19.99
C PHE A 366 -11.34 7.99 -21.00
N THR A 367 -10.96 8.16 -22.27
CA THR A 367 -11.44 7.31 -23.38
C THR A 367 -10.54 6.12 -23.71
N GLY A 368 -9.33 6.06 -23.18
CA GLY A 368 -8.31 5.05 -23.50
C GLY A 368 -7.04 5.25 -22.67
N TYR A 369 -6.01 4.43 -22.89
CA TYR A 369 -4.77 4.47 -22.07
C TYR A 369 -3.94 5.75 -22.23
N ASP A 370 -4.08 6.44 -23.35
CA ASP A 370 -3.41 7.69 -23.71
C ASP A 370 -4.24 8.94 -23.34
N SER A 371 -5.50 8.76 -22.94
CA SER A 371 -6.38 9.87 -22.56
C SER A 371 -5.96 10.48 -21.22
N VAL A 372 -5.90 11.80 -21.15
CA VAL A 372 -5.49 12.59 -19.98
C VAL A 372 -6.44 13.77 -19.78
N ALA A 373 -6.41 14.39 -18.60
CA ALA A 373 -7.24 15.55 -18.29
C ALA A 373 -6.88 16.75 -19.19
N PRO A 374 -7.88 17.59 -19.58
CA PRO A 374 -7.70 18.70 -20.51
C PRO A 374 -6.87 19.86 -19.97
#